data_AF-A0A6F8TR92-F1
#
_entry.id   AF-A0A6F8TR92-F1
#
_cell.length_a   1.000
_cell.length_b   1.000
_cell.length_c   1.000
_cell.angle_alpha   90.00
_cell.angle_beta   90.00
_cell.angle_gamma   90.00
#
_symmetry.space_group_name_H-M   'P 1'
#
loop_
_entity.id
_entity.type
_entity.pdbx_description
1 polymer ?
#
loop_
_entity_poly.entity_id
_entity_poly.type
_entity_poly.pdbx_seq_one_letter_code
_entity_poly.pdbx_strand_id
1 'polypeptide(L)'
;MNGVISAVKLHSLQESEELPGIELAEKGQLTQIDYHIYDHKHELLYQVTHGDTLFVNLSDHHVLSFNKREELYYSTCFQLKESVFIEVAGLKRRAAITSIHIRWQSQGSSVSYGVEDRTGTSYFGVRENQLLSWNSPEGLGR
;
A
#
# COMPACT_ATOMS: atom_id res chain seq x y z
N MET A 1 4.34 4.58 12.39
CA MET A 1 4.65 5.85 11.68
C MET A 1 3.37 6.52 11.21
N ASN A 2 3.25 7.84 11.34
CA ASN A 2 2.11 8.61 10.80
C ASN A 2 2.59 9.46 9.63
N GLY A 3 1.76 9.62 8.61
CA GLY A 3 2.10 10.47 7.48
C GLY A 3 0.88 10.94 6.69
N VAL A 4 1.15 11.88 5.80
CA VAL A 4 0.17 12.43 4.85
C VAL A 4 0.76 12.39 3.46
N ILE A 5 -0.07 12.08 2.47
CA ILE A 5 0.27 12.19 1.06
C ILE A 5 -0.82 12.96 0.31
N SER A 6 -0.43 13.65 -0.75
CA SER A 6 -1.39 14.20 -1.71
C SER A 6 -1.66 13.14 -2.77
N ALA A 7 -2.89 12.67 -2.88
CA ALA A 7 -3.28 11.67 -3.86
C ALA A 7 -4.53 12.11 -4.63
N VAL A 8 -4.75 11.50 -5.79
CA VAL A 8 -6.01 11.64 -6.53
C VAL A 8 -7.16 11.15 -5.65
N LYS A 9 -8.24 11.91 -5.64
CA LYS A 9 -9.42 11.54 -4.87
C LYS A 9 -10.02 10.23 -5.35
N LEU A 10 -10.33 9.34 -4.41
CA LEU A 10 -10.95 8.05 -4.72
C LEU A 10 -12.31 8.25 -5.38
N HIS A 11 -12.64 7.41 -6.37
CA HIS A 11 -13.88 7.46 -7.14
C HIS A 11 -14.11 8.74 -7.95
N SER A 12 -13.10 9.56 -8.19
CA SER A 12 -13.20 10.71 -9.12
C SER A 12 -12.19 10.59 -10.25
N LEU A 13 -12.67 10.32 -11.46
CA LEU A 13 -12.03 10.75 -12.71
C LEU A 13 -13.11 11.55 -13.48
N GLN A 14 -12.78 12.72 -14.05
CA GLN A 14 -13.74 13.54 -14.81
C GLN A 14 -13.50 13.38 -16.32
N GLU A 15 -14.46 13.79 -17.15
CA GLU A 15 -14.29 13.78 -18.61
C GLU A 15 -13.07 14.64 -19.01
N SER A 16 -12.25 14.14 -19.95
CA SER A 16 -11.05 14.80 -20.52
C SER A 16 -9.67 14.48 -19.89
N GLU A 17 -9.47 13.32 -19.26
CA GLU A 17 -8.17 12.97 -18.69
C GLU A 17 -7.48 11.82 -19.44
N GLU A 18 -6.53 12.19 -20.28
CA GLU A 18 -5.69 11.24 -21.01
C GLU A 18 -4.69 10.58 -20.05
N LEU A 19 -4.71 9.25 -19.98
CA LEU A 19 -3.64 8.46 -19.37
C LEU A 19 -2.60 8.11 -20.45
N PRO A 20 -1.30 8.14 -20.17
CA PRO A 20 -0.30 7.73 -21.15
C PRO A 20 -0.50 6.24 -21.51
N GLY A 21 -0.78 5.99 -22.78
CA GLY A 21 -1.06 4.67 -23.33
C GLY A 21 -2.53 4.23 -23.25
N ILE A 22 -3.44 5.05 -22.70
CA ILE A 22 -4.88 4.78 -22.66
C ILE A 22 -5.60 6.10 -22.95
N GLU A 23 -6.11 6.26 -24.17
CA GLU A 23 -7.04 7.33 -24.53
C GLU A 23 -8.37 7.12 -23.77
N LEU A 24 -8.43 7.52 -22.49
CA LEU A 24 -9.67 7.59 -21.74
C LEU A 24 -10.40 8.88 -22.11
N ALA A 25 -10.98 8.87 -23.31
CA ALA A 25 -11.96 9.88 -23.73
C ALA A 25 -13.27 9.80 -22.90
N GLU A 26 -13.44 8.77 -22.06
CA GLU A 26 -14.63 8.51 -21.24
C GLU A 26 -14.28 8.16 -19.77
N LYS A 27 -15.25 8.39 -18.88
CA LYS A 27 -15.14 8.35 -17.39
C LYS A 27 -14.65 7.00 -16.86
N GLY A 28 -13.38 6.90 -16.46
CA GLY A 28 -12.93 5.82 -15.57
C GLY A 28 -13.35 6.05 -14.11
N GLN A 29 -13.22 5.04 -13.26
CA GLN A 29 -13.39 5.14 -11.82
C GLN A 29 -12.12 4.68 -11.11
N LEU A 30 -11.53 5.55 -10.28
CA LEU A 30 -10.46 5.16 -9.37
C LEU A 30 -11.04 4.26 -8.28
N THR A 31 -10.58 3.01 -8.22
CA THR A 31 -11.07 1.98 -7.30
C THR A 31 -10.10 1.69 -6.17
N GLN A 32 -8.80 1.92 -6.39
CA GLN A 32 -7.76 1.68 -5.40
C GLN A 32 -6.60 2.66 -5.54
N ILE A 33 -6.03 3.04 -4.40
CA ILE A 33 -4.78 3.78 -4.29
C ILE A 33 -3.83 2.93 -3.45
N ASP A 34 -2.64 2.66 -3.95
CA ASP A 34 -1.59 1.92 -3.27
C ASP A 34 -0.38 2.82 -3.05
N TYR A 35 0.03 2.99 -1.79
CA TYR A 35 1.25 3.69 -1.42
C TYR A 35 2.26 2.72 -0.85
N HIS A 36 3.37 2.55 -1.57
CA HIS A 36 4.47 1.68 -1.21
C HIS A 36 5.62 2.51 -0.65
N ILE A 37 6.11 2.13 0.52
CA ILE A 37 7.21 2.79 1.21
C ILE A 37 8.36 1.79 1.33
N TYR A 38 9.50 2.13 0.76
CA TYR A 38 10.77 1.39 0.85
C TYR A 38 11.85 2.30 1.41
N ASP A 39 13.01 1.75 1.76
CA ASP A 39 14.10 2.50 2.42
C ASP A 39 14.63 3.71 1.63
N HIS A 40 14.56 3.66 0.30
CA HIS A 40 15.13 4.69 -0.58
C HIS A 40 14.15 5.21 -1.63
N LYS A 41 12.91 4.73 -1.62
CA LYS A 41 11.90 5.13 -2.62
C LYS A 41 10.51 4.95 -2.06
N HIS A 42 9.61 5.85 -2.41
CA HIS A 42 8.19 5.65 -2.20
C HIS A 42 7.48 5.71 -3.55
N GLU A 43 6.44 4.91 -3.73
CA GLU A 43 5.70 4.79 -4.98
C GLU A 43 4.20 4.91 -4.70
N LEU A 44 3.54 5.77 -5.46
CA LEU A 44 2.08 5.93 -5.42
C LEU A 44 1.51 5.38 -6.73
N LEU A 45 0.67 4.36 -6.61
CA LEU A 45 0.09 3.60 -7.70
C LEU A 45 -1.43 3.63 -7.62
N TYR A 46 -2.07 3.53 -8.77
CA TYR A 46 -3.51 3.59 -8.93
C TYR A 46 -4.08 2.37 -9.63
N GLN A 47 -5.31 1.99 -9.26
CA GLN A 47 -6.15 1.09 -10.04
C GLN A 47 -7.41 1.80 -10.50
N VAL A 48 -7.69 1.69 -11.80
CA VAL A 48 -8.78 2.37 -12.47
C VAL A 48 -9.60 1.34 -13.23
N THR A 49 -10.92 1.41 -13.09
CA THR A 49 -11.86 0.63 -13.91
C THR A 49 -12.51 1.52 -14.97
N HIS A 50 -12.58 1.06 -16.21
CA HIS A 50 -13.30 1.72 -17.29
C HIS A 50 -14.11 0.67 -18.07
N GLY A 51 -15.43 0.75 -17.99
CA GLY A 51 -16.31 -0.34 -18.41
C GLY A 51 -15.92 -1.65 -17.72
N ASP A 52 -15.67 -2.70 -18.51
CA ASP A 52 -15.25 -4.02 -18.02
C ASP A 52 -13.71 -4.17 -17.88
N THR A 53 -12.94 -3.11 -18.18
CA THR A 53 -11.47 -3.17 -18.15
C THR A 53 -10.92 -2.64 -16.82
N LEU A 54 -9.97 -3.37 -16.25
CA LEU A 54 -9.20 -2.97 -15.07
C LEU A 54 -7.77 -2.62 -15.46
N PHE A 55 -7.36 -1.39 -15.16
CA PHE A 55 -6.00 -0.91 -15.27
C PHE A 55 -5.37 -0.86 -13.87
N VAL A 56 -4.15 -1.40 -13.74
CA VAL A 56 -3.46 -1.54 -12.44
C VAL A 56 -2.06 -0.96 -12.50
N ASN A 57 -1.50 -0.62 -11.33
CA ASN A 57 -0.13 -0.13 -11.16
C ASN A 57 0.19 1.10 -12.00
N LEU A 58 -0.82 1.96 -12.21
CA LEU A 58 -0.65 3.23 -12.90
C LEU A 58 0.08 4.19 -11.95
N SER A 59 1.32 4.56 -12.25
CA SER A 59 2.14 5.39 -11.35
C SER A 59 1.76 6.87 -11.39
N ASP A 60 1.76 7.56 -10.25
CA ASP A 60 1.41 8.99 -10.15
C ASP A 60 2.15 9.93 -11.11
N HIS A 61 3.41 9.64 -11.48
CA HIS A 61 4.17 10.46 -12.45
C HIS A 61 3.63 10.39 -13.88
N HIS A 62 2.99 9.29 -14.24
CA HIS A 62 2.40 9.07 -15.55
C HIS A 62 0.94 9.53 -15.59
N VAL A 63 0.32 9.59 -14.43
CA VAL A 63 -1.12 9.52 -14.29
C VAL A 63 -1.42 10.92 -13.73
N LEU A 64 -1.67 11.90 -14.61
CA LEU A 64 -2.67 12.94 -14.41
C LEU A 64 -2.22 14.33 -13.93
N SER A 65 -2.45 15.30 -14.81
CA SER A 65 -2.72 16.71 -14.49
C SER A 65 -4.06 16.88 -13.74
N PHE A 66 -4.30 16.08 -12.71
CA PHE A 66 -5.51 16.12 -11.91
C PHE A 66 -5.58 17.35 -11.05
N ASN A 67 -6.50 18.25 -11.36
CA ASN A 67 -6.70 19.46 -10.58
C ASN A 67 -7.36 19.20 -9.21
N LYS A 68 -7.80 17.97 -8.91
CA LYS A 68 -8.44 17.61 -7.63
C LYS A 68 -7.71 16.47 -6.93
N ARG A 69 -6.74 16.84 -6.10
CA ARG A 69 -6.07 15.94 -5.15
C ARG A 69 -6.64 16.16 -3.75
N GLU A 70 -6.63 15.13 -2.93
CA GLU A 70 -6.97 15.20 -1.52
C GLU A 70 -5.80 14.71 -0.67
N GLU A 71 -5.78 15.15 0.59
CA GLU A 71 -4.82 14.65 1.56
C GLU A 71 -5.30 13.31 2.11
N LEU A 72 -4.51 12.26 1.88
CA LEU A 72 -4.72 10.96 2.49
C LEU A 72 -3.78 10.79 3.68
N TYR A 73 -4.39 10.53 4.82
CA TYR A 73 -3.71 10.30 6.08
C TYR A 73 -3.53 8.80 6.30
N TYR A 74 -2.38 8.42 6.82
CA TYR A 74 -2.12 7.04 7.24
C TYR A 74 -1.40 6.97 8.57
N SER A 75 -1.64 5.87 9.27
CA SER A 75 -0.93 5.48 10.47
C SER A 75 -0.54 4.01 10.35
N THR A 76 0.61 3.66 10.89
CA THR A 76 1.20 2.32 10.84
C THR A 76 1.76 1.99 12.21
N CYS A 77 1.62 0.74 12.64
CA CYS A 77 2.14 0.27 13.91
C CYS A 77 3.66 0.05 13.89
N PHE A 78 4.23 -0.30 12.74
CA PHE A 78 5.65 -0.62 12.58
C PHE A 78 6.34 0.32 11.60
N GLN A 79 7.65 0.44 11.72
CA GLN A 79 8.49 1.30 10.87
C GLN A 79 9.44 0.46 10.01
N LEU A 80 9.93 1.05 8.91
CA LEU A 80 11.01 0.43 8.13
C LEU A 80 12.21 0.12 9.03
N LYS A 81 12.88 -1.01 8.76
CA LYS A 81 14.02 -1.55 9.52
C LYS A 81 13.71 -1.94 10.97
N GLU A 82 12.47 -1.79 11.43
CA GLU A 82 12.08 -2.25 12.75
C GLU A 82 12.21 -3.77 12.84
N SER A 83 12.85 -4.25 13.92
CA SER A 83 12.99 -5.68 14.19
C SER A 83 11.67 -6.22 14.75
N VAL A 84 11.12 -7.22 14.08
CA VAL A 84 9.86 -7.86 14.43
C VAL A 84 10.02 -9.37 14.51
N PHE A 85 9.02 -10.03 15.08
CA PHE A 85 8.84 -11.47 14.96
C PHE A 85 7.78 -11.79 13.92
N ILE A 86 8.04 -12.86 13.18
CA ILE A 86 7.09 -13.50 12.27
C ILE A 86 6.92 -14.96 12.63
N GLU A 87 5.78 -15.54 12.31
CA GLU A 87 5.54 -16.97 12.47
C GLU A 87 5.42 -17.64 11.11
N VAL A 88 6.29 -18.61 10.87
CA VAL A 88 6.32 -19.38 9.61
C VAL A 88 6.29 -20.85 9.98
N ALA A 89 5.23 -21.54 9.53
CA ALA A 89 4.97 -22.94 9.87
C ALA A 89 5.00 -23.22 11.39
N GLY A 90 4.36 -22.36 12.20
CA GLY A 90 4.31 -22.50 13.65
C GLY A 90 5.58 -22.08 14.39
N LEU A 91 6.62 -21.63 13.67
CA LEU A 91 7.90 -21.24 14.26
C LEU A 91 8.07 -19.72 14.24
N LYS A 92 8.28 -19.15 15.42
CA LYS A 92 8.55 -17.73 15.61
C LYS A 92 10.01 -17.40 15.26
N ARG A 93 10.22 -16.45 14.37
CA ARG A 93 11.55 -16.04 13.85
C ARG A 93 11.70 -14.53 13.88
N ARG A 94 12.93 -14.05 14.03
CA ARG A 94 13.24 -12.62 13.91
C ARG A 94 13.34 -12.21 12.44
N ALA A 95 12.72 -11.09 12.12
CA ALA A 95 12.75 -10.44 10.82
C ALA A 95 12.87 -8.92 10.98
N ALA A 96 13.07 -8.22 9.87
CA ALA A 96 13.03 -6.76 9.82
C ALA A 96 12.00 -6.30 8.77
N ILE A 97 11.31 -5.20 9.05
CA ILE A 97 10.39 -4.57 8.09
C ILE A 97 11.21 -3.99 6.93
N THR A 98 10.94 -4.44 5.70
CA THR A 98 11.64 -3.99 4.48
C THR A 98 10.77 -3.13 3.57
N SER A 99 9.44 -3.27 3.68
CA SER A 99 8.51 -2.38 3.02
C SER A 99 7.22 -2.21 3.81
N ILE A 100 6.55 -1.10 3.58
CA ILE A 100 5.22 -0.81 4.11
C ILE A 100 4.31 -0.51 2.92
N HIS A 101 3.13 -1.10 2.92
CA HIS A 101 2.14 -0.90 1.88
C HIS A 101 0.82 -0.48 2.51
N ILE A 102 0.39 0.73 2.16
CA ILE A 102 -0.91 1.28 2.54
C ILE A 102 -1.82 1.25 1.32
N ARG A 103 -3.00 0.70 1.48
CA ARG A 103 -4.02 0.59 0.43
C ARG A 103 -5.29 1.28 0.86
N TRP A 104 -5.84 2.14 0.00
CA TRP A 104 -7.17 2.74 0.16
C TRP A 104 -8.13 2.19 -0.89
N GLN A 105 -9.31 1.80 -0.44
CA GLN A 105 -10.45 1.34 -1.26
C GLN A 105 -11.75 1.95 -0.71
N SER A 106 -12.87 1.74 -1.42
CA SER A 106 -14.19 2.25 -1.00
C SER A 106 -14.61 1.83 0.41
N GLN A 107 -14.15 0.65 0.85
CA GLN A 107 -14.49 0.06 2.14
C GLN A 107 -13.56 0.49 3.29
N GLY A 108 -12.52 1.28 3.00
CA GLY A 108 -11.57 1.78 3.98
C GLY A 108 -10.12 1.60 3.55
N SER A 109 -9.21 1.74 4.51
CA SER A 109 -7.77 1.55 4.30
C SER A 109 -7.24 0.33 5.03
N SER A 110 -6.14 -0.22 4.52
CA SER A 110 -5.43 -1.33 5.14
C SER A 110 -3.93 -1.13 5.03
N VAL A 111 -3.20 -1.66 6.02
CA VAL A 111 -1.75 -1.65 6.06
C VAL A 111 -1.23 -3.08 6.02
N SER A 112 -0.25 -3.31 5.17
CA SER A 112 0.52 -4.55 5.11
C SER A 112 2.01 -4.27 5.00
N TYR A 113 2.81 -5.29 5.30
CA TYR A 113 4.25 -5.17 5.45
C TYR A 113 4.97 -6.19 4.57
N GLY A 114 6.10 -5.76 4.03
CA GLY A 114 7.19 -6.64 3.62
C GLY A 114 8.15 -6.83 4.78
N VAL A 115 8.55 -8.07 5.03
CA VAL A 115 9.48 -8.45 6.10
C VAL A 115 10.52 -9.40 5.56
N GLU A 116 11.76 -9.28 6.04
CA GLU A 116 12.85 -10.17 5.67
C GLU A 116 13.44 -10.81 6.92
N ASP A 117 13.52 -12.15 6.93
CA ASP A 117 14.16 -12.88 8.02
C ASP A 117 15.69 -12.95 7.85
N ARG A 118 16.39 -13.42 8.88
CA ARG A 118 17.86 -13.52 8.86
C ARG A 118 18.42 -14.51 7.83
N THR A 119 17.57 -15.31 7.20
CA THR A 119 17.98 -16.22 6.12
C THR A 119 17.93 -15.54 4.75
N GLY A 120 17.48 -14.28 4.68
CA GLY A 120 17.26 -13.54 3.43
C GLY A 120 15.94 -13.90 2.77
N THR A 121 15.02 -14.58 3.47
CA THR A 121 13.69 -14.88 2.93
C THR A 121 12.78 -13.68 3.16
N SER A 122 12.25 -13.12 2.08
CA SER A 122 11.27 -12.03 2.12
C SER A 122 9.84 -12.56 2.10
N TYR A 123 8.98 -11.98 2.92
CA TYR A 123 7.55 -12.25 2.99
C TYR A 123 6.80 -10.94 2.75
N PHE A 124 5.81 -10.96 1.88
CA PHE A 124 5.05 -9.77 1.48
C PHE A 124 3.57 -9.92 1.83
N GLY A 125 2.89 -8.79 2.03
CA GLY A 125 1.46 -8.78 2.35
C GLY A 125 1.15 -9.24 3.77
N VAL A 126 2.14 -9.22 4.68
CA VAL A 126 1.91 -9.53 6.10
C VAL A 126 1.03 -8.45 6.68
N ARG A 127 -0.18 -8.82 7.14
CA ARG A 127 -1.17 -7.85 7.63
C ARG A 127 -0.73 -7.25 8.96
N GLU A 128 -1.05 -5.98 9.19
CA GLU A 128 -0.70 -5.28 10.43
C GLU A 128 -1.20 -6.00 11.69
N ASN A 129 -2.45 -6.46 11.67
CA ASN A 129 -3.05 -7.20 12.80
C ASN A 129 -2.33 -8.53 13.07
N GLN A 130 -1.86 -9.22 12.03
CA GLN A 130 -1.09 -10.44 12.16
C GLN A 130 0.28 -10.15 12.78
N LEU A 131 0.96 -9.11 12.29
CA LEU A 131 2.26 -8.71 12.81
C LEU A 131 2.18 -8.24 14.26
N LEU A 132 1.13 -7.49 14.62
CA LEU A 132 0.81 -7.15 16.02
C LEU A 132 0.65 -8.40 16.88
N SER A 133 -0.11 -9.40 16.41
CA SER A 133 -0.34 -10.64 17.17
C SER A 133 0.97 -11.38 17.50
N TRP A 134 1.90 -11.43 16.55
CA TRP A 134 3.20 -12.08 16.75
C TRP A 134 4.14 -11.31 17.67
N ASN A 135 3.95 -9.99 17.78
CA ASN A 135 4.81 -9.10 18.56
C ASN A 135 4.15 -8.63 19.86
N SER A 136 2.95 -9.13 20.17
CA SER A 136 2.25 -8.84 21.42
C SER A 136 2.92 -9.55 22.61
N PRO A 137 2.84 -9.00 23.84
CA PRO A 137 3.38 -9.65 25.04
C PRO A 137 2.82 -11.05 25.28
N GLU A 138 1.57 -11.30 24.89
CA GLU A 138 0.93 -12.62 24.96
C GLU A 138 1.48 -13.62 23.93
N GLY A 139 2.07 -13.12 22.83
CA GLY A 139 2.81 -13.91 21.85
C GLY A 139 4.24 -14.22 22.29
N LEU A 140 4.71 -13.68 23.43
CA LEU A 140 5.90 -14.13 24.15
C LEU A 140 5.50 -15.25 25.12
N GLY A 141 4.92 -16.32 24.59
CA GLY A 141 4.62 -17.52 25.37
C GLY A 141 5.91 -18.22 25.79
N ARG A 142 6.16 -18.18 27.11
CA ARG A 142 6.87 -19.12 28.02
C ARG A 142 8.07 -19.89 27.48
#